data_AF-A0A7W9ZIY6-F1
#
_entry.id   AF-A0A7W9ZIY6-F1
#
_cell.length_a   1.000
_cell.length_b   1.000
_cell.length_c   1.000
_cell.angle_alpha   90.00
_cell.angle_beta   90.00
_cell.angle_gamma   90.00
#
_symmetry.space_group_name_H-M   'P 1'
#
loop_
_entity.id
_entity.type
_entity.pdbx_description
1 polymer ?
#
loop_
_entity_poly.entity_id
_entity_poly.type
_entity_poly.pdbx_seq_one_letter_code
_entity_poly.pdbx_strand_id
1 'polypeptide(L)'
;MCAVPGVMAVAALASAAVSAAGMVQQGQAQRRQAGYQTAMAEANAAAAEQAAQAQDRAAERAVEQGQVAEQRQRLLTAQAISGQRAALAAAGVQVDSGSALDLTADTAQAGELDALSRRQSAEEDAYQHRWQAYQARTNANAALAQGTLAGMRGDAAVTGSLFSAGGSLLNRIPAVSRGFGKAWLPEDGS
;
A
#
# COMPACT_ATOMS: atom_id res chain seq x y z
N MET A 1 49.48 39.13 -32.48
CA MET A 1 49.01 37.74 -32.32
C MET A 1 47.48 37.78 -32.35
N CYS A 2 46.88 37.50 -33.50
CA CYS A 2 45.43 37.63 -33.71
C CYS A 2 44.72 36.38 -33.18
N ALA A 3 44.16 36.44 -31.97
CA ALA A 3 43.26 35.39 -31.48
C ALA A 3 41.85 35.67 -32.01
N VAL A 4 41.48 34.96 -33.07
CA VAL A 4 40.14 35.00 -33.70
C VAL A 4 39.12 34.44 -32.69
N PRO A 5 38.13 35.22 -32.20
CA PRO A 5 37.14 34.73 -31.24
C PRO A 5 36.07 33.82 -31.87
N GLY A 6 36.14 33.55 -33.18
CA GLY A 6 35.08 32.90 -33.94
C GLY A 6 34.98 31.38 -33.83
N VAL A 7 36.03 30.67 -33.38
CA VAL A 7 36.08 29.20 -33.45
C VAL A 7 35.54 28.50 -32.19
N MET A 8 35.43 29.21 -31.05
CA MET A 8 34.93 28.61 -29.80
C MET A 8 33.40 28.52 -29.71
N ALA A 9 32.65 29.18 -30.60
CA ALA A 9 31.19 29.14 -30.60
C ALA A 9 30.61 27.85 -31.23
N VAL A 10 31.35 27.18 -32.12
CA VAL A 10 30.86 25.99 -32.84
C VAL A 10 31.04 24.70 -32.01
N ALA A 11 32.08 24.63 -31.16
CA ALA A 11 32.29 23.51 -30.25
C ALA A 11 31.29 23.46 -29.07
N ALA A 12 30.72 24.60 -28.69
CA ALA A 12 29.71 24.70 -27.62
C ALA A 12 28.30 24.22 -28.07
N LEU A 13 27.97 24.33 -29.36
CA LEU A 13 26.71 23.83 -29.90
C LEU A 13 26.73 22.31 -30.14
N ALA A 14 27.89 21.75 -30.50
CA ALA A 14 28.06 20.29 -30.64
C ALA A 14 27.93 19.55 -29.30
N SER A 15 28.42 20.14 -28.20
CA SER A 15 28.32 19.57 -26.84
C SER A 15 26.92 19.67 -26.23
N ALA A 16 26.13 20.69 -26.62
CA ALA A 16 24.71 20.80 -26.25
C ALA A 16 23.82 19.77 -26.99
N ALA A 17 24.13 19.43 -28.24
CA ALA A 17 23.39 18.42 -28.99
C ALA A 17 23.65 16.98 -28.48
N VAL A 18 24.89 16.66 -28.09
CA VAL A 18 25.25 15.36 -27.50
C VAL A 18 24.59 15.15 -26.14
N SER A 19 24.46 16.21 -25.33
CA SER A 19 23.76 16.15 -24.04
C SER A 19 22.24 16.00 -24.21
N ALA A 20 21.62 16.60 -25.22
CA ALA A 20 20.21 16.38 -25.54
C ALA A 20 19.92 14.95 -26.06
N ALA A 21 20.80 14.39 -26.90
CA ALA A 21 20.66 13.02 -27.40
C ALA A 21 20.78 11.97 -26.28
N GLY A 22 21.71 12.17 -25.34
CA GLY A 22 21.83 11.35 -24.13
C GLY A 22 20.59 11.39 -23.23
N MET A 23 19.93 12.56 -23.13
CA MET A 23 18.69 12.71 -22.36
C MET A 23 17.47 12.02 -23.00
N VAL A 24 17.37 12.02 -24.35
CA VAL A 24 16.30 11.28 -25.05
C VAL A 24 16.48 9.77 -24.90
N GLN A 25 17.73 9.29 -24.96
CA GLN A 25 18.04 7.87 -24.77
C GLN A 25 17.81 7.43 -23.31
N GLN A 26 18.17 8.28 -22.34
CA GLN A 26 17.83 8.07 -20.91
C GLN A 26 16.32 8.05 -20.69
N GLY A 27 15.56 8.97 -21.29
CA GLY A 27 14.09 9.01 -21.15
C GLY A 27 13.40 7.75 -21.69
N GLN A 28 13.88 7.18 -22.80
CA GLN A 28 13.34 5.91 -23.32
C GLN A 28 13.69 4.72 -22.43
N ALA A 29 14.91 4.65 -21.90
CA ALA A 29 15.29 3.61 -20.94
C ALA A 29 14.43 3.69 -19.67
N GLN A 30 14.17 4.90 -19.19
CA GLN A 30 13.36 5.16 -18.00
C GLN A 30 11.89 4.80 -18.21
N ARG A 31 11.33 5.02 -19.41
CA ARG A 31 9.98 4.56 -19.77
C ARG A 31 9.85 3.04 -19.81
N ARG A 32 10.83 2.34 -20.38
CA ARG A 32 10.85 0.86 -20.36
C ARG A 32 10.91 0.35 -18.93
N GLN A 33 11.76 0.95 -18.10
CA GLN A 33 11.90 0.58 -16.70
C GLN A 33 10.63 0.87 -15.87
N ALA A 34 9.91 1.95 -16.18
CA ALA A 34 8.63 2.26 -15.58
C ALA A 34 7.56 1.20 -15.91
N GLY A 35 7.45 0.79 -17.18
CA GLY A 35 6.50 -0.24 -17.60
C GLY A 35 6.74 -1.61 -16.94
N TYR A 36 8.00 -2.01 -16.77
CA TYR A 36 8.33 -3.22 -16.01
C TYR A 36 7.93 -3.11 -14.52
N GLN A 37 8.12 -1.94 -13.89
CA GLN A 37 7.70 -1.71 -12.51
C GLN A 37 6.17 -1.74 -12.37
N THR A 38 5.44 -1.23 -13.36
CA THR A 38 3.96 -1.27 -13.36
C THR A 38 3.46 -2.71 -13.46
N ALA A 39 4.01 -3.50 -14.38
CA ALA A 39 3.63 -4.91 -14.54
C ALA A 39 3.95 -5.75 -13.28
N MET A 40 5.09 -5.49 -12.62
CA MET A 40 5.39 -6.15 -11.34
C MET A 40 4.47 -5.68 -10.20
N ALA A 41 4.10 -4.40 -10.15
CA ALA A 41 3.16 -3.89 -9.17
C ALA A 41 1.76 -4.49 -9.34
N GLU A 42 1.30 -4.65 -10.59
CA GLU A 42 0.03 -5.34 -10.92
C GLU A 42 0.04 -6.81 -10.50
N ALA A 43 1.11 -7.55 -10.82
CA ALA A 43 1.25 -8.94 -10.41
C ALA A 43 1.28 -9.09 -8.87
N ASN A 44 1.98 -8.21 -8.17
CA ASN A 44 2.02 -8.18 -6.71
C ASN A 44 0.66 -7.82 -6.11
N ALA A 45 -0.09 -6.90 -6.73
CA ALA A 45 -1.43 -6.54 -6.30
C ALA A 45 -2.41 -7.71 -6.46
N ALA A 46 -2.38 -8.41 -7.60
CA ALA A 46 -3.20 -9.60 -7.83
C ALA A 46 -2.89 -10.72 -6.82
N ALA A 47 -1.61 -10.94 -6.50
CA ALA A 47 -1.20 -11.91 -5.48
C ALA A 47 -1.70 -11.51 -4.08
N ALA A 48 -1.62 -10.22 -3.74
CA ALA A 48 -2.10 -9.69 -2.46
C ALA A 48 -3.64 -9.75 -2.34
N GLU A 49 -4.38 -9.54 -3.43
CA GLU A 49 -5.83 -9.74 -3.46
C GLU A 49 -6.21 -11.20 -3.23
N GLN A 50 -5.51 -12.15 -3.86
CA GLN A 50 -5.74 -13.57 -3.62
C GLN A 50 -5.45 -13.95 -2.16
N ALA A 51 -4.38 -13.42 -1.59
CA ALA A 51 -4.06 -13.60 -0.18
C ALA A 51 -5.17 -13.02 0.72
N ALA A 52 -5.67 -11.81 0.42
CA ALA A 52 -6.75 -11.20 1.16
C ALA A 52 -8.04 -12.03 1.09
N GLN A 53 -8.43 -12.54 -0.09
CA GLN A 53 -9.59 -13.41 -0.25
C GLN A 53 -9.43 -14.75 0.49
N ALA A 54 -8.22 -15.28 0.58
CA ALA A 54 -7.95 -16.47 1.39
C ALA A 54 -8.15 -16.18 2.89
N GLN A 55 -7.71 -15.01 3.36
CA GLN A 55 -7.89 -14.57 4.74
C GLN A 55 -9.36 -14.27 5.07
N ASP A 56 -10.11 -13.64 4.16
CA ASP A 56 -11.55 -13.41 4.36
C ASP A 56 -12.31 -14.73 4.52
N ARG A 57 -12.00 -15.74 3.69
CA ARG A 57 -12.55 -17.10 3.82
C ARG A 57 -12.10 -17.77 5.12
N ALA A 58 -10.87 -17.53 5.58
CA ALA A 58 -10.42 -18.04 6.88
C ALA A 58 -11.19 -17.39 8.03
N ALA A 59 -11.50 -16.10 7.94
CA ALA A 59 -12.31 -15.40 8.93
C ALA A 59 -13.73 -15.97 9.02
N GLU A 60 -14.37 -16.24 7.87
CA GLU A 60 -15.70 -16.88 7.83
C GLU A 60 -15.68 -18.25 8.50
N ARG A 61 -14.68 -19.09 8.17
CA ARG A 61 -14.52 -20.40 8.80
C ARG A 61 -14.28 -20.32 10.30
N ALA A 62 -13.50 -19.34 10.77
CA ALA A 62 -13.26 -19.14 12.19
C ALA A 62 -14.56 -18.87 12.94
N VAL A 63 -15.43 -18.00 12.39
CA VAL A 63 -16.76 -17.74 12.96
C VAL A 63 -17.63 -18.99 12.96
N GLU A 64 -17.69 -19.74 11.86
CA GLU A 64 -18.47 -20.98 11.78
C GLU A 64 -18.00 -22.01 12.81
N GLN A 65 -16.69 -22.21 12.92
CA GLN A 65 -16.09 -23.10 13.91
C GLN A 65 -16.39 -22.64 15.34
N GLY A 66 -16.35 -21.33 15.59
CA GLY A 66 -16.75 -20.72 16.86
C GLY A 66 -18.19 -21.04 17.25
N GLN A 67 -19.13 -20.92 16.32
CA GLN A 67 -20.54 -21.25 16.55
C GLN A 67 -20.73 -22.73 16.88
N VAL A 68 -20.03 -23.63 16.17
CA VAL A 68 -20.05 -25.06 16.47
C VAL A 68 -19.44 -25.34 17.85
N ALA A 69 -18.35 -24.66 18.21
CA ALA A 69 -17.67 -24.82 19.50
C ALA A 69 -18.52 -24.30 20.68
N GLU A 70 -19.24 -23.18 20.48
CA GLU A 70 -20.23 -22.62 21.40
C GLU A 70 -21.37 -23.61 21.65
N GLN A 71 -22.00 -24.12 20.59
CA GLN A 71 -23.08 -25.09 20.69
C GLN A 71 -22.62 -26.38 21.37
N ARG A 72 -21.43 -26.87 21.01
CA ARG A 72 -20.82 -28.04 21.65
C ARG A 72 -20.60 -27.79 23.14
N GLN A 73 -20.21 -26.58 23.54
CA GLN A 73 -20.05 -26.28 24.95
C GLN A 73 -21.37 -26.33 25.71
N ARG A 74 -22.42 -25.70 25.17
CA ARG A 74 -23.75 -25.77 25.78
C ARG A 74 -24.23 -27.21 25.95
N LEU A 75 -23.95 -28.09 24.98
CA LEU A 75 -24.25 -29.53 25.08
C LEU A 75 -23.45 -30.23 26.19
N LEU A 76 -22.15 -29.93 26.33
CA LEU A 76 -21.32 -30.46 27.40
C LEU A 76 -21.81 -30.00 28.78
N THR A 77 -22.20 -28.73 28.91
CA THR A 77 -22.80 -28.19 30.13
C THR A 77 -24.11 -28.88 30.47
N ALA A 78 -25.00 -29.08 29.49
CA ALA A 78 -26.25 -29.79 29.71
C ALA A 78 -26.04 -31.24 30.17
N GLN A 79 -25.04 -31.93 29.61
CA GLN A 79 -24.65 -33.28 30.05
C GLN A 79 -24.09 -33.27 31.47
N ALA A 80 -23.25 -32.28 31.82
CA ALA A 80 -22.72 -32.13 33.18
C ALA A 80 -23.84 -31.91 34.21
N ILE A 81 -24.79 -31.01 33.92
CA ILE A 81 -25.97 -30.77 34.77
C ILE A 81 -26.80 -32.06 34.91
N SER A 82 -27.00 -32.79 33.82
CA SER A 82 -27.76 -34.05 33.85
C SER A 82 -27.07 -35.10 34.73
N GLY A 83 -25.73 -35.20 34.64
CA GLY A 83 -24.93 -36.07 35.50
C GLY A 83 -24.98 -35.65 36.98
N GLN A 84 -24.90 -34.35 37.27
CA GLN A 84 -25.07 -33.81 38.63
C GLN A 84 -26.45 -34.17 39.20
N ARG A 85 -27.53 -33.98 38.42
CA ARG A 85 -28.89 -34.35 38.84
C ARG A 85 -29.04 -35.84 39.11
N ALA A 86 -28.46 -36.69 38.26
CA ALA A 86 -28.49 -38.15 38.46
C ALA A 86 -27.72 -38.57 39.73
N ALA A 87 -26.56 -37.95 39.99
CA ALA A 87 -25.78 -38.21 41.20
C ALA A 87 -26.50 -37.75 42.48
N LEU A 88 -27.12 -36.56 42.45
CA LEU A 88 -27.93 -36.05 43.56
C LEU A 88 -29.14 -36.95 43.85
N ALA A 89 -29.84 -37.40 42.80
CA ALA A 89 -30.94 -38.34 42.92
C ALA A 89 -30.48 -39.69 43.50
N ALA A 90 -29.33 -40.21 43.08
CA ALA A 90 -28.74 -41.44 43.62
C ALA A 90 -28.30 -41.29 45.09
N ALA A 91 -27.87 -40.10 45.50
CA ALA A 91 -27.51 -39.77 46.88
C ALA A 91 -28.73 -39.54 47.80
N GLY A 92 -29.96 -39.63 47.27
CA GLY A 92 -31.19 -39.39 48.04
C GLY A 92 -31.45 -37.92 48.38
N VAL A 93 -30.73 -36.99 47.75
CA VAL A 93 -30.95 -35.55 47.87
C VAL A 93 -32.13 -35.18 46.96
N GLN A 94 -33.11 -34.44 47.47
CA GLN A 94 -34.14 -33.86 46.60
C GLN A 94 -33.46 -32.92 45.60
N VAL A 95 -33.53 -33.28 44.32
CA VAL A 95 -32.93 -32.53 43.20
C VAL A 95 -33.49 -31.10 43.14
N ASP A 96 -34.66 -30.87 43.74
CA ASP A 96 -35.34 -29.58 43.84
C ASP A 96 -35.14 -28.87 45.20
N SER A 97 -34.25 -29.39 46.07
CA SER A 97 -33.84 -28.64 47.26
C SER A 97 -32.93 -27.47 46.88
N GLY A 98 -33.03 -26.34 47.59
CA GLY A 98 -32.34 -25.09 47.21
C GLY A 98 -30.86 -25.26 46.85
N SER A 99 -30.10 -26.05 47.62
CA SER A 99 -28.68 -26.30 47.35
C SER A 99 -28.40 -27.12 46.08
N ALA A 100 -29.30 -28.00 45.66
CA ALA A 100 -29.17 -28.79 44.43
C ALA A 100 -29.53 -27.95 43.19
N LEU A 101 -30.56 -27.09 43.32
CA LEU A 101 -30.95 -26.15 42.27
C LEU A 101 -29.85 -25.11 42.03
N ASP A 102 -29.33 -24.50 43.10
CA ASP A 102 -28.25 -23.51 43.06
C ASP A 102 -27.00 -24.06 42.36
N LEU A 103 -26.59 -25.29 42.70
CA LEU A 103 -25.44 -25.94 42.07
C LEU A 103 -25.60 -26.11 40.55
N THR A 104 -26.79 -26.52 40.10
CA THR A 104 -27.06 -26.69 38.67
C THR A 104 -27.19 -25.35 37.94
N ALA A 105 -27.67 -24.31 38.63
CA ALA A 105 -27.74 -22.95 38.10
C ALA A 105 -26.33 -22.35 37.94
N ASP A 106 -25.46 -22.50 38.93
CA ASP A 106 -24.04 -22.10 38.85
C ASP A 106 -23.32 -22.82 37.71
N THR A 107 -23.58 -24.12 37.54
CA THR A 107 -23.02 -24.91 36.44
C THR A 107 -23.53 -24.43 35.08
N ALA A 108 -24.82 -24.09 34.97
CA ALA A 108 -25.39 -23.52 33.75
C ALA A 108 -24.77 -22.16 33.41
N GLN A 109 -24.63 -21.28 34.41
CA GLN A 109 -24.02 -19.96 34.25
C GLN A 109 -22.55 -20.06 33.82
N ALA A 110 -21.77 -20.92 34.49
CA ALA A 110 -20.36 -21.15 34.13
C ALA A 110 -20.23 -21.74 32.71
N GLY A 111 -21.13 -22.64 32.33
CA GLY A 111 -21.16 -23.23 30.99
C GLY A 111 -21.51 -22.23 29.89
N GLU A 112 -22.47 -21.34 30.13
CA GLU A 112 -22.82 -20.27 29.19
C GLU A 112 -21.67 -19.26 29.05
N LEU A 113 -20.98 -18.94 30.15
CA LEU A 113 -19.80 -18.08 30.10
C LEU A 113 -18.65 -18.71 29.30
N ASP A 114 -18.41 -20.03 29.42
CA ASP A 114 -17.45 -20.73 28.55
C ASP A 114 -17.89 -20.74 27.08
N ALA A 115 -19.19 -20.93 26.82
CA ALA A 115 -19.72 -20.89 25.47
C ALA A 115 -19.52 -19.50 24.81
N LEU A 116 -19.83 -18.43 25.54
CA LEU A 116 -19.60 -17.05 25.09
C LEU A 116 -18.11 -16.74 24.92
N SER A 117 -17.25 -17.24 25.81
CA SER A 117 -15.79 -17.08 25.71
C SER A 117 -15.24 -17.72 24.42
N ARG A 118 -15.73 -18.90 24.02
CA ARG A 118 -15.37 -19.54 22.74
C ARG A 118 -15.83 -18.72 21.54
N ARG A 119 -17.05 -18.19 21.60
CA ARG A 119 -17.56 -17.32 20.55
C ARG A 119 -16.70 -16.06 20.42
N GLN A 120 -16.36 -15.42 21.54
CA GLN A 120 -15.50 -14.25 21.57
C GLN A 120 -14.13 -14.58 20.96
N SER A 121 -13.51 -15.69 21.35
CA SER A 121 -12.21 -16.13 20.81
C SER A 121 -12.28 -16.32 19.29
N ALA A 122 -13.36 -16.93 18.78
CA ALA A 122 -13.57 -17.10 17.35
C ALA A 122 -13.82 -15.78 16.60
N GLU A 123 -14.51 -14.83 17.23
CA GLU A 123 -14.70 -13.47 16.69
C GLU A 123 -13.35 -12.71 16.63
N GLU A 124 -12.49 -12.87 17.64
CA GLU A 124 -11.13 -12.32 17.67
C GLU A 124 -10.25 -12.92 16.57
N ASP A 125 -10.27 -14.24 16.37
CA ASP A 125 -9.57 -14.93 15.28
C ASP A 125 -10.06 -14.43 13.91
N ALA A 126 -11.37 -14.30 13.74
CA ALA A 126 -11.96 -13.77 12.52
C ALA A 126 -11.54 -12.31 12.28
N TYR A 127 -11.47 -11.49 13.32
CA TYR A 127 -10.99 -10.12 13.24
C TYR A 127 -9.53 -10.06 12.82
N GLN A 128 -8.66 -10.92 13.38
CA GLN A 128 -7.25 -11.03 12.99
C GLN A 128 -7.10 -11.37 11.50
N HIS A 129 -7.89 -12.32 10.99
CA HIS A 129 -7.89 -12.67 9.58
C HIS A 129 -8.33 -11.50 8.68
N ARG A 130 -9.42 -10.81 9.05
CA ARG A 130 -9.88 -9.60 8.33
C ARG A 130 -8.84 -8.48 8.36
N TRP A 131 -8.14 -8.31 9.47
CA TRP A 131 -7.04 -7.34 9.58
C TRP A 131 -5.89 -7.69 8.64
N GLN A 132 -5.49 -8.97 8.57
CA GLN A 132 -4.47 -9.42 7.62
C GLN A 132 -4.91 -9.21 6.16
N ALA A 133 -6.19 -9.45 5.85
CA ALA A 133 -6.76 -9.16 4.53
C ALA A 133 -6.69 -7.66 4.20
N TYR A 134 -7.06 -6.80 5.15
CA TYR A 134 -6.97 -5.35 5.00
C TYR A 134 -5.53 -4.87 4.78
N GLN A 135 -4.58 -5.42 5.53
CA GLN A 135 -3.15 -5.09 5.38
C GLN A 135 -2.62 -5.55 4.01
N ALA A 136 -2.98 -6.74 3.54
CA ALA A 136 -2.60 -7.22 2.22
C ALA A 136 -3.11 -6.29 1.10
N ARG A 137 -4.39 -5.88 1.16
CA ARG A 137 -4.99 -4.93 0.21
C ARG A 137 -4.33 -3.55 0.28
N THR A 138 -4.01 -3.07 1.48
CA THR A 138 -3.34 -1.77 1.67
C THR A 138 -1.94 -1.78 1.08
N ASN A 139 -1.17 -2.85 1.31
CA ASN A 139 0.16 -3.02 0.72
C ASN A 139 0.11 -3.12 -0.81
N ALA A 140 -0.90 -3.78 -1.37
CA ALA A 140 -1.15 -3.83 -2.81
C ALA A 140 -1.39 -2.43 -3.40
N ASN A 141 -2.30 -1.67 -2.79
CA ASN A 141 -2.61 -0.30 -3.22
C ASN A 141 -1.39 0.62 -3.11
N ALA A 142 -0.58 0.48 -2.06
CA ALA A 142 0.67 1.23 -1.91
C ALA A 142 1.69 0.90 -3.01
N ALA A 143 1.82 -0.38 -3.38
CA ALA A 143 2.70 -0.81 -4.47
C ALA A 143 2.25 -0.27 -5.84
N LEU A 144 0.94 -0.30 -6.12
CA LEU A 144 0.36 0.30 -7.33
C LEU A 144 0.57 1.83 -7.37
N ALA A 145 0.36 2.52 -6.24
CA ALA A 145 0.59 3.95 -6.12
C ALA A 145 2.07 4.32 -6.36
N GLN A 146 3.02 3.53 -5.84
CA GLN A 146 4.44 3.74 -6.13
C GLN A 146 4.78 3.51 -7.61
N GLY A 147 4.21 2.49 -8.25
CA GLY A 147 4.40 2.22 -9.67
C GLY A 147 3.89 3.37 -10.56
N THR A 148 2.70 3.91 -10.25
CA THR A 148 2.12 5.05 -10.98
C THR A 148 2.89 6.35 -10.75
N LEU A 149 3.36 6.64 -9.53
CA LEU A 149 4.23 7.79 -9.28
C LEU A 149 5.59 7.66 -9.98
N ALA A 150 6.17 6.45 -10.06
CA ALA A 150 7.40 6.21 -10.81
C ALA A 150 7.20 6.47 -12.31
N GLY A 151 6.06 6.05 -12.87
CA GLY A 151 5.67 6.38 -14.25
C GLY A 151 5.52 7.88 -14.49
N MET A 152 4.79 8.58 -13.61
CA MET A 152 4.62 10.04 -13.70
C MET A 152 5.94 10.81 -13.55
N ARG A 153 6.83 10.39 -12.65
CA ARG A 153 8.17 10.99 -12.52
C ARG A 153 9.03 10.74 -13.74
N GLY A 154 8.90 9.59 -14.39
CA GLY A 154 9.54 9.33 -15.69
C GLY A 154 9.08 10.33 -16.76
N ASP A 155 7.78 10.54 -16.90
CA ASP A 155 7.24 11.48 -17.90
C ASP A 155 7.50 12.97 -17.55
N ALA A 156 7.43 13.34 -16.26
CA ALA A 156 7.78 14.68 -15.78
C ALA A 156 9.28 14.99 -15.90
N ALA A 157 10.16 13.99 -15.69
CA ALA A 157 11.59 14.15 -15.93
C ALA A 157 11.88 14.37 -17.41
N VAL A 158 11.18 13.66 -18.31
CA VAL A 158 11.32 13.85 -19.77
C VAL A 158 10.80 15.21 -20.22
N THR A 159 9.62 15.63 -19.77
CA THR A 159 9.06 16.95 -20.14
C THR A 159 9.78 18.12 -19.47
N GLY A 160 10.17 18.00 -18.20
CA GLY A 160 10.93 19.02 -17.47
C GLY A 160 12.37 19.17 -17.96
N SER A 161 13.03 18.09 -18.38
CA SER A 161 14.36 18.16 -19.02
C SER A 161 14.28 18.76 -20.42
N LEU A 162 13.26 18.43 -21.23
CA LEU A 162 13.02 19.08 -22.52
C LEU A 162 12.72 20.58 -22.36
N PHE A 163 11.89 20.96 -21.38
CA PHE A 163 11.55 22.36 -21.11
C PHE A 163 12.75 23.16 -20.56
N SER A 164 13.51 22.60 -19.61
CA SER A 164 14.70 23.28 -19.08
C SER A 164 15.84 23.34 -20.10
N ALA A 165 16.02 22.32 -20.93
CA ALA A 165 16.96 22.35 -22.05
C ALA A 165 16.54 23.37 -23.11
N GLY A 166 15.25 23.44 -23.46
CA GLY A 166 14.70 24.43 -24.38
C GLY A 166 14.80 25.87 -23.85
N GLY A 167 14.50 26.09 -22.56
CA GLY A 167 14.63 27.39 -21.90
C GLY A 167 16.10 27.84 -21.74
N SER A 168 17.02 26.91 -21.49
CA SER A 168 18.45 27.20 -21.37
C SER A 168 19.11 27.58 -22.71
N LEU A 169 18.59 27.06 -23.82
CA LEU A 169 19.02 27.42 -25.17
C LEU A 169 18.44 28.79 -25.60
N LEU A 170 17.19 29.09 -25.26
CA LEU A 170 16.55 30.37 -25.56
C LEU A 170 17.19 31.54 -24.79
N ASN A 171 17.61 31.30 -23.54
CA ASN A 171 18.27 32.30 -22.69
C ASN A 171 19.79 32.42 -22.95
N ARG A 172 20.38 31.57 -23.80
CA ARG A 172 21.80 31.60 -24.19
C ARG A 172 22.05 32.14 -25.60
N ILE A 173 21.04 32.70 -26.28
CA ILE A 173 21.29 33.55 -27.45
C ILE A 173 21.77 34.91 -26.91
N PRO A 174 23.07 35.25 -26.98
CA PRO A 174 23.49 36.61 -26.64
C PRO A 174 22.79 37.55 -27.62
N ALA A 175 22.11 38.57 -27.09
CA ALA A 175 21.54 39.65 -27.88
C ALA A 175 22.68 40.43 -28.59
N VAL A 176 23.08 39.98 -29.78
CA VAL A 176 24.07 40.64 -30.66
C VAL A 176 23.41 41.81 -31.39
N SER A 177 22.88 42.81 -30.67
CA SER A 177 22.27 43.97 -31.36
C SER A 177 22.37 45.34 -30.67
N ARG A 178 23.17 45.52 -29.63
CA ARG A 178 23.31 46.86 -28.99
C ARG A 178 24.74 47.44 -28.98
N GLY A 179 25.50 47.20 -30.05
CA GLY A 179 26.88 47.70 -30.19
C GLY A 179 27.22 48.49 -31.46
N PHE A 180 26.31 48.65 -32.44
CA PHE A 180 26.63 49.26 -33.74
C PHE A 180 26.05 50.68 -33.95
N GLY A 181 25.91 51.47 -32.87
CA GLY A 181 25.21 52.76 -32.93
C GLY A 181 25.95 54.00 -32.42
N LYS A 182 27.26 53.95 -32.14
CA LYS A 182 27.99 55.10 -31.55
C LYS A 182 29.34 55.42 -32.19
N ALA A 183 29.53 55.11 -33.47
CA ALA A 183 30.79 55.37 -34.19
C ALA A 183 30.71 56.47 -35.26
N TRP A 184 29.60 57.23 -35.38
CA TRP A 184 29.44 58.24 -36.45
C TRP A 184 28.77 59.53 -35.98
N LEU A 185 29.36 60.21 -35.00
CA LEU A 185 29.11 61.64 -34.81
C LEU A 185 30.48 62.33 -34.84
N PRO A 186 30.79 63.11 -35.89
CA PRO A 186 32.04 63.86 -35.97
C PRO A 186 32.06 64.98 -34.92
N GLU A 187 33.22 65.14 -34.28
CA GLU A 187 33.59 66.35 -33.56
C GLU A 187 33.73 67.49 -34.56
N ASP A 188 32.90 68.53 -34.47
CA ASP A 188 33.18 69.86 -35.00
C ASP A 188 33.40 70.84 -33.84
N GLY A 189 34.64 71.31 -33.75
CA GLY A 189 35.03 72.39 -32.86
C GLY A 189 35.07 73.73 -33.61
N SER A 190 34.49 74.76 -32.99
CA SER A 190 35.04 76.11 -32.79
C SER A 190 33.97 77.01 -32.17
#